data_AF-X0WV73-F1
#
_entry.id   AF-X0WV73-F1
#
_cell.length_a   1.000
_cell.length_b   1.000
_cell.length_c   1.000
_cell.angle_alpha   90.00
_cell.angle_beta   90.00
_cell.angle_gamma   90.00
#
_symmetry.space_group_name_H-M   'P 1'
#
loop_
_entity.id
_entity.type
_entity.pdbx_description
1 polymer ?
#
loop_
_entity_poly.entity_id
_entity_poly.type
_entity_poly.pdbx_seq_one_letter_code
_entity_poly.pdbx_strand_id
1 'polypeptide(L)'
;NGLELLQKALEAGHNIPTILTTAHGSEQAAVDAFRLGVQDYLNKPVGIDELKEAIPRALSQKRLVGQRENLAAQLREQVSWLTALSNVGRSVTSTLDLDTVLRRIVEAGVDLTRADQGFIALAEVESDRLFLRAVKNVDEQNIDTFRIPVKDSLVGKAIDTARPVRRTRTAREQGLKVSTGFLVRSLIHVPIIYQGRALGVLSVNNHIQTHNFTEKDEAVLTSLADYAAIAIENANSFEQAQQEINERKRIAA
;
A
#
# COMPACT_ATOMS: atom_id res chain seq x y z
N ASN A 1 9.57 35.17 27.55
CA ASN A 1 9.30 36.22 26.54
C ASN A 1 8.37 35.64 25.45
N GLY A 2 7.89 36.43 24.47
CA GLY A 2 6.98 35.91 23.43
C GLY A 2 7.58 34.84 22.51
N LEU A 3 8.89 34.91 22.25
CA LEU A 3 9.63 33.95 21.42
C LEU A 3 9.83 32.60 22.14
N GLU A 4 10.14 32.61 23.44
CA GLU A 4 10.24 31.41 24.28
C GLU A 4 8.91 30.66 24.38
N LEU A 5 7.79 31.40 24.42
CA LEU A 5 6.46 30.78 24.41
C LEU A 5 6.18 30.08 23.08
N LEU A 6 6.51 30.73 21.97
CA LEU A 6 6.42 30.13 20.64
C LEU A 6 7.31 28.88 20.55
N GLN A 7 8.55 28.97 21.02
CA GLN A 7 9.48 27.85 20.99
C GLN A 7 8.96 26.65 21.77
N LYS A 8 8.45 26.86 22.99
CA LYS A 8 7.80 25.80 23.78
C LYS A 8 6.56 25.22 23.08
N ALA A 9 5.77 26.05 22.41
CA ALA A 9 4.60 25.58 21.67
C ALA A 9 5.00 24.70 20.48
N LEU A 10 6.05 25.08 19.75
CA LEU A 10 6.61 24.31 18.65
C LEU A 10 7.23 22.99 19.13
N GLU A 11 7.97 23.01 20.24
CA GLU A 11 8.54 21.81 20.88
C GLU A 11 7.45 20.84 21.36
N ALA A 12 6.30 21.36 21.81
CA ALA A 12 5.12 20.57 22.14
C ALA A 12 4.31 20.09 20.92
N GLY A 13 4.78 20.38 19.70
CA GLY A 13 4.15 19.96 18.44
C GLY A 13 2.91 20.77 18.04
N HIS A 14 2.67 21.93 18.66
CA HIS A 14 1.55 22.79 18.28
C HIS A 14 1.84 23.55 16.99
N ASN A 15 1.01 23.31 15.98
CA ASN A 15 1.18 23.89 14.65
C ASN A 15 0.15 25.00 14.37
N ILE A 16 0.20 26.09 15.13
CA ILE A 16 -0.83 27.15 15.13
C ILE A 16 -0.34 28.40 14.37
N PRO A 17 -1.18 29.05 13.55
CA PRO A 17 -0.88 30.38 13.01
C PRO A 17 -0.54 31.36 14.13
N THR A 18 0.64 31.97 14.07
CA THR A 18 1.17 32.87 15.09
C THR A 18 1.48 34.23 14.48
N ILE A 19 1.06 35.29 15.18
CA ILE A 19 1.40 36.68 14.89
C ILE A 19 2.10 37.24 16.13
N LEU A 20 3.33 37.75 15.98
CA LEU A 20 4.09 38.30 17.10
C LEU A 20 3.77 39.78 17.29
N THR A 21 3.49 40.23 18.51
CA THR A 21 3.35 41.67 18.80
C THR A 21 4.58 42.21 19.54
N THR A 22 5.23 43.26 19.05
CA THR A 22 6.46 43.83 19.63
C THR A 22 6.26 45.29 20.07
N ALA A 23 6.93 45.75 21.14
CA ALA A 23 6.84 47.13 21.63
C ALA A 23 7.96 48.06 21.13
N HIS A 24 9.06 47.48 20.62
CA HIS A 24 10.14 48.19 19.96
C HIS A 24 10.53 47.38 18.73
N GLY A 25 10.47 48.01 17.55
CA GLY A 25 10.76 47.40 16.26
C GLY A 25 12.24 47.10 16.06
N SER A 26 12.84 46.24 16.88
CA SER A 26 14.11 45.63 16.48
C SER A 26 13.79 44.66 15.34
N GLU A 27 14.14 45.04 14.11
CA GLU A 27 14.03 44.18 12.93
C GLU A 27 14.65 42.80 13.20
N GLN A 28 15.67 42.73 14.05
CA GLN A 28 16.28 41.51 14.56
C GLN A 28 15.27 40.53 15.20
N ALA A 29 14.39 41.02 16.08
CA ALA A 29 13.40 40.18 16.75
C ALA A 29 12.33 39.67 15.79
N ALA A 30 11.97 40.46 14.77
CA ALA A 30 11.09 40.03 13.69
C ALA A 30 11.77 38.95 12.83
N VAL A 31 13.05 39.14 12.48
CA VAL A 31 13.85 38.14 11.74
C VAL A 31 13.96 36.82 12.50
N ASP A 32 14.22 36.86 13.80
CA ASP A 32 14.30 35.66 14.63
C ASP A 32 12.93 34.97 14.78
N ALA A 33 11.84 35.75 14.86
CA ALA A 33 10.48 35.22 14.86
C ALA A 33 10.12 34.51 13.55
N PHE A 34 10.48 35.09 12.40
CA PHE A 34 10.25 34.46 11.10
C PHE A 34 11.04 33.17 10.93
N ARG A 35 12.28 33.10 11.46
CA ARG A 35 13.07 31.86 11.50
C ARG A 35 12.41 30.76 12.31
N LEU A 36 11.65 31.11 13.34
CA LEU A 36 10.86 30.18 14.14
C LEU A 36 9.49 29.85 13.52
N GLY A 37 9.17 30.37 12.33
CA GLY A 37 7.95 30.03 11.59
C GLY A 37 6.71 30.85 11.97
N VAL A 38 6.89 32.03 12.58
CA VAL A 38 5.83 33.04 12.72
C VAL A 38 5.39 33.55 11.34
N GLN A 39 4.10 33.78 11.15
CA GLN A 39 3.56 34.21 9.85
C GLN A 39 3.59 35.72 9.67
N ASP A 40 3.43 36.49 10.76
CA ASP A 40 3.40 37.95 10.70
C ASP A 40 3.85 38.57 12.03
N TYR A 41 4.19 39.85 12.02
CA TYR A 41 4.45 40.60 13.25
C TYR A 41 3.78 41.97 13.22
N LEU A 42 3.39 42.47 14.39
CA LEU A 42 2.72 43.75 14.58
C LEU A 42 3.46 44.57 15.65
N ASN A 43 3.53 45.88 15.46
CA ASN A 43 4.12 46.80 16.44
C ASN A 43 3.03 47.37 17.35
N LYS A 44 3.33 47.51 18.63
CA LYS A 44 2.41 48.09 19.61
C LYS A 44 2.47 49.62 19.57
N PRO A 45 1.34 50.32 19.77
CA PRO A 45 -0.01 49.77 19.99
C PRO A 45 -0.61 49.19 18.70
N VAL A 46 -1.22 48.00 18.79
CA VAL A 46 -1.77 47.29 17.62
C VAL A 46 -3.13 47.87 17.25
N GLY A 47 -3.27 48.34 16.01
CA GLY A 47 -4.53 48.84 15.48
C GLY A 47 -5.50 47.73 15.05
N ILE A 48 -6.81 48.02 15.05
CA ILE A 48 -7.84 47.07 14.58
C ILE A 48 -7.65 46.74 13.09
N ASP A 49 -7.28 47.73 12.27
CA ASP A 49 -7.13 47.51 10.83
C ASP A 49 -5.87 46.68 10.51
N GLU A 50 -4.78 46.90 11.23
CA GLU A 50 -3.57 46.05 11.15
C GLU A 50 -3.90 44.59 11.52
N LEU A 51 -4.70 44.39 12.56
CA LEU A 51 -5.15 43.07 12.98
C LEU A 51 -6.04 42.39 11.92
N LYS A 52 -6.96 43.16 11.30
CA LYS A 52 -7.84 42.69 10.22
C LYS A 52 -7.07 42.24 8.99
N GLU A 53 -5.88 42.79 8.73
CA GLU A 53 -5.03 42.33 7.64
C GLU A 53 -4.12 41.15 8.04
N ALA A 54 -3.52 41.20 9.22
CA ALA A 54 -2.54 40.22 9.66
C ALA A 54 -3.18 38.84 9.94
N ILE A 55 -4.39 38.80 10.53
CA ILE A 55 -5.06 37.52 10.84
C ILE A 55 -5.36 36.70 9.58
N PRO A 56 -6.09 37.22 8.57
CA PRO A 56 -6.39 36.44 7.35
C PRO A 56 -5.13 36.02 6.60
N ARG A 57 -4.10 36.87 6.57
CA ARG A 57 -2.80 36.57 5.95
C ARG A 57 -2.10 35.40 6.65
N ALA A 58 -1.99 35.43 7.98
CA ALA A 58 -1.40 34.35 8.76
C ALA A 58 -2.16 33.03 8.61
N LEU A 59 -3.49 33.07 8.65
CA LEU A 59 -4.34 31.88 8.45
C LEU A 59 -4.17 31.29 7.03
N SER A 60 -4.17 32.15 6.01
CA SER A 60 -4.03 31.72 4.61
C SER A 60 -2.67 31.08 4.36
N GLN A 61 -1.60 31.71 4.82
CA GLN A 61 -0.24 31.19 4.67
C GLN A 61 -0.08 29.84 5.37
N LYS A 62 -0.65 29.68 6.58
CA LYS A 62 -0.61 28.40 7.29
C LYS A 62 -1.36 27.30 6.54
N ARG A 63 -2.55 27.62 6.05
CA ARG A 63 -3.37 26.70 5.25
C ARG A 63 -2.62 26.26 3.98
N LEU A 64 -2.01 27.20 3.26
CA LEU A 64 -1.22 26.93 2.05
C LEU A 64 -0.06 25.97 2.32
N VAL A 65 0.69 26.19 3.41
CA VAL A 65 1.79 25.30 3.81
C VAL A 65 1.28 23.89 4.11
N GLY A 66 0.21 23.76 4.91
CA GLY A 66 -0.37 22.45 5.22
C GLY A 66 -0.94 21.73 4.00
N GLN A 67 -1.57 22.46 3.07
CA GLN A 67 -2.03 21.89 1.79
C GLN A 67 -0.86 21.41 0.94
N ARG A 68 0.24 22.17 0.88
CA ARG A 68 1.46 21.78 0.14
C ARG A 68 2.10 20.53 0.73
N GLU A 69 2.19 20.43 2.06
CA GLU A 69 2.73 19.26 2.74
C GLU A 69 1.89 18.01 2.49
N ASN A 70 0.56 18.13 2.57
CA ASN A 70 -0.36 17.04 2.25
C ASN A 70 -0.24 16.60 0.80
N LEU A 71 -0.21 17.53 -0.15
CA LEU A 71 -0.07 17.22 -1.57
C LEU A 71 1.30 16.57 -1.87
N ALA A 72 2.37 17.05 -1.23
CA ALA A 72 3.69 16.47 -1.36
C ALA A 72 3.74 15.04 -0.81
N ALA A 73 3.07 14.76 0.32
CA ALA A 73 2.95 13.41 0.86
C ALA A 73 2.18 12.49 -0.10
N GLN A 74 1.04 12.94 -0.63
CA GLN A 74 0.27 12.20 -1.64
C GLN A 74 1.08 11.91 -2.91
N LEU A 75 1.82 12.90 -3.41
CA LEU A 75 2.65 12.73 -4.59
C LEU A 75 3.80 11.73 -4.37
N ARG A 76 4.48 11.80 -3.21
CA ARG A 76 5.52 10.80 -2.86
C ARG A 76 4.96 9.39 -2.81
N GLU A 77 3.76 9.24 -2.24
CA GLU A 77 3.10 7.95 -2.18
C GLU A 77 2.71 7.44 -3.58
N GLN A 78 2.20 8.30 -4.46
CA GLN A 78 1.92 7.97 -5.86
C GLN A 78 3.19 7.58 -6.63
N VAL A 79 4.30 8.31 -6.43
CA VAL A 79 5.59 8.00 -7.08
C VAL A 79 6.13 6.64 -6.59
N SER A 80 6.05 6.37 -5.28
CA SER A 80 6.43 5.08 -4.72
C SER A 80 5.59 3.95 -5.33
N TRP A 81 4.27 4.16 -5.45
CA TRP A 81 3.37 3.21 -6.08
C TRP A 81 3.71 2.95 -7.54
N LEU A 82 3.87 4.00 -8.36
CA LEU A 82 4.25 3.87 -9.78
C LEU A 82 5.60 3.18 -9.97
N THR A 83 6.56 3.45 -9.09
CA THR A 83 7.89 2.83 -9.13
C THR A 83 7.80 1.33 -8.84
N ALA A 84 7.05 0.93 -7.82
CA ALA A 84 6.83 -0.48 -7.51
C ALA A 84 6.11 -1.20 -8.67
N LEU A 85 5.07 -0.56 -9.23
CA LEU A 85 4.33 -1.06 -10.38
C LEU A 85 5.24 -1.24 -11.61
N SER A 86 6.09 -0.25 -11.91
CA SER A 86 7.06 -0.31 -13.01
C SER A 86 8.13 -1.39 -12.82
N ASN A 87 8.63 -1.58 -11.59
CA ASN A 87 9.62 -2.60 -11.27
C ASN A 87 9.06 -4.02 -11.42
N VAL A 88 7.80 -4.24 -11.01
CA VAL A 88 7.08 -5.49 -11.24
C VAL A 88 6.88 -5.71 -12.74
N GLY A 89 6.35 -4.72 -13.46
CA GLY A 89 6.16 -4.80 -14.91
C GLY A 89 7.45 -5.16 -15.68
N ARG A 90 8.60 -4.58 -15.31
CA ARG A 90 9.90 -4.96 -15.91
C ARG A 90 10.30 -6.40 -15.58
N SER A 91 10.04 -6.87 -14.36
CA SER A 91 10.36 -8.24 -13.94
C SER A 91 9.54 -9.29 -14.70
N VAL A 92 8.27 -8.97 -15.02
CA VAL A 92 7.38 -9.81 -15.85
C VAL A 92 7.94 -9.96 -17.27
N THR A 93 8.63 -8.94 -17.79
CA THR A 93 9.23 -8.98 -19.14
C THR A 93 10.64 -9.59 -19.21
N SER A 94 11.37 -9.65 -18.08
CA SER A 94 12.82 -9.94 -18.09
C SER A 94 13.22 -11.32 -17.61
N THR A 95 12.29 -12.13 -17.08
CA THR A 95 12.64 -13.38 -16.39
C THR A 95 11.67 -14.49 -16.77
N LEU A 96 12.20 -15.56 -17.35
CA LEU A 96 11.47 -16.82 -17.60
C LEU A 96 11.17 -17.61 -16.31
N ASP A 97 11.61 -17.11 -15.15
CA ASP A 97 11.36 -17.73 -13.85
C ASP A 97 10.10 -17.15 -13.21
N LEU A 98 8.97 -17.83 -13.47
CA LEU A 98 7.66 -17.50 -12.93
C LEU A 98 7.69 -17.36 -11.40
N ASP A 99 8.39 -18.25 -10.70
CA ASP A 99 8.38 -18.29 -9.24
C ASP A 99 9.09 -17.05 -8.66
N THR A 100 10.18 -16.59 -9.30
CA THR A 100 10.81 -15.32 -8.93
C THR A 100 9.89 -14.11 -9.15
N VAL A 101 9.12 -14.09 -10.24
CA VAL A 101 8.17 -13.00 -10.50
C VAL A 101 7.05 -12.99 -9.47
N LEU A 102 6.41 -14.15 -9.22
CA LEU A 102 5.31 -14.25 -8.26
C LEU A 102 5.76 -13.88 -6.84
N ARG A 103 6.96 -14.28 -6.42
CA ARG A 103 7.55 -13.87 -5.14
C ARG A 103 7.72 -12.36 -5.02
N ARG A 104 8.25 -11.69 -6.05
CA ARG A 104 8.37 -10.23 -6.07
C ARG A 104 7.00 -9.52 -6.00
N ILE A 105 5.98 -10.10 -6.63
CA ILE A 105 4.61 -9.58 -6.58
C ILE A 105 4.05 -9.66 -5.16
N VAL A 106 4.21 -10.81 -4.48
CA VAL A 106 3.82 -10.97 -3.08
C VAL A 106 4.59 -10.00 -2.18
N GLU A 107 5.90 -9.88 -2.41
CA GLU A 107 6.78 -8.95 -1.68
C GLU A 107 6.27 -7.51 -1.75
N ALA A 108 6.00 -7.03 -2.96
CA ALA A 108 5.46 -5.71 -3.22
C ALA A 108 4.06 -5.54 -2.61
N GLY A 109 3.20 -6.56 -2.69
CA GLY A 109 1.86 -6.54 -2.09
C GLY A 109 1.90 -6.33 -0.59
N VAL A 110 2.77 -7.06 0.11
CA VAL A 110 2.96 -6.91 1.57
C VAL A 110 3.56 -5.56 1.92
N ASP A 111 4.58 -5.09 1.20
CA ASP A 111 5.27 -3.83 1.53
C ASP A 111 4.39 -2.61 1.28
N LEU A 112 3.67 -2.56 0.16
CA LEU A 112 2.82 -1.44 -0.22
C LEU A 112 1.60 -1.32 0.68
N THR A 113 1.02 -2.45 1.09
CA THR A 113 -0.14 -2.48 2.01
C THR A 113 0.26 -2.50 3.48
N ARG A 114 1.55 -2.61 3.78
CA ARG A 114 2.10 -2.77 5.16
C ARG A 114 1.49 -3.95 5.91
N ALA A 115 1.14 -5.01 5.18
CA ALA A 115 0.58 -6.21 5.76
C ALA A 115 1.62 -6.99 6.58
N ASP A 116 1.16 -7.87 7.48
CA ASP A 116 2.08 -8.78 8.19
C ASP A 116 2.64 -9.84 7.24
N GLN A 117 1.77 -10.43 6.42
CA GLN A 117 2.08 -11.58 5.56
C GLN A 117 1.27 -11.54 4.27
N GLY A 118 1.75 -12.26 3.26
CA GLY A 118 1.04 -12.43 2.00
C GLY A 118 1.44 -13.70 1.25
N PHE A 119 0.62 -14.08 0.28
CA PHE A 119 0.85 -15.23 -0.57
C PHE A 119 0.14 -15.14 -1.93
N ILE A 120 0.65 -15.89 -2.91
CA ILE A 120 -0.07 -16.26 -4.12
C ILE A 120 -0.31 -17.76 -4.10
N ALA A 121 -1.56 -18.15 -4.38
CA ALA A 121 -1.93 -19.53 -4.62
C ALA A 121 -2.59 -19.66 -6.00
N LEU A 122 -2.21 -20.68 -6.76
CA LEU A 122 -2.69 -20.89 -8.12
C LEU A 122 -3.67 -22.05 -8.18
N ALA A 123 -4.61 -21.98 -9.12
CA ALA A 123 -5.55 -23.06 -9.39
C ALA A 123 -4.89 -24.16 -10.21
N GLU A 124 -5.11 -25.41 -9.82
CA GLU A 124 -4.73 -26.58 -10.61
C GLU A 124 -5.88 -26.95 -11.55
N VAL A 125 -5.55 -27.36 -12.78
CA VAL A 125 -6.54 -27.75 -13.78
C VAL A 125 -7.39 -28.90 -13.22
N GLU A 126 -8.72 -28.75 -13.25
CA GLU A 126 -9.70 -29.73 -12.73
C GLU A 126 -9.70 -29.97 -11.21
N SER A 127 -8.99 -29.15 -10.43
CA SER A 127 -8.92 -29.28 -8.97
C SER A 127 -9.74 -28.20 -8.25
N ASP A 128 -10.46 -28.58 -7.21
CA ASP A 128 -11.20 -27.66 -6.32
C ASP A 128 -10.29 -27.07 -5.21
N ARG A 129 -9.00 -26.97 -5.51
CA ARG A 129 -7.94 -26.60 -4.57
C ARG A 129 -6.92 -25.70 -5.25
N LEU A 130 -6.39 -24.76 -4.47
CA LEU A 130 -5.25 -23.94 -4.86
C LEU A 130 -3.98 -24.45 -4.19
N PHE A 131 -2.86 -24.39 -4.90
CA PHE A 131 -1.55 -24.69 -4.36
C PHE A 131 -0.78 -23.39 -4.14
N LEU A 132 -0.09 -23.30 -3.02
CA LEU A 132 0.72 -22.13 -2.69
C LEU A 132 1.94 -22.07 -3.62
N ARG A 133 2.22 -20.90 -4.20
CA ARG A 133 3.37 -20.73 -5.12
C ARG A 133 4.35 -19.67 -4.72
N ALA A 134 3.90 -18.67 -4.00
CA ALA A 134 4.78 -17.64 -3.46
C ALA A 134 4.24 -17.17 -2.13
N VAL A 135 5.14 -16.85 -1.21
CA VAL A 135 4.80 -16.32 0.11
C VAL A 135 5.75 -15.21 0.51
N LYS A 136 5.32 -14.41 1.47
CA LYS A 136 6.19 -13.52 2.25
C LYS A 136 5.77 -13.53 3.70
N ASN A 137 6.76 -13.70 4.57
CA ASN A 137 6.62 -13.76 6.02
C ASN A 137 5.71 -14.91 6.51
N VAL A 138 5.31 -15.85 5.65
CA VAL A 138 4.57 -17.07 6.02
C VAL A 138 5.60 -18.16 6.37
N ASP A 139 5.29 -19.01 7.34
CA ASP A 139 6.17 -20.13 7.71
C ASP A 139 6.39 -21.06 6.49
N GLU A 140 7.62 -21.09 5.99
CA GLU A 140 7.99 -21.68 4.70
C GLU A 140 8.04 -23.21 4.72
N GLN A 141 7.96 -23.83 5.91
CA GLN A 141 8.22 -25.26 6.09
C GLN A 141 7.28 -26.20 5.31
N ASN A 142 6.18 -25.69 4.73
CA ASN A 142 5.20 -26.51 3.99
C ASN A 142 4.62 -25.84 2.73
N ILE A 143 5.30 -24.87 2.10
CA ILE A 143 4.75 -24.15 0.92
C ILE A 143 4.29 -25.13 -0.17
N ASP A 144 5.12 -26.12 -0.51
CA ASP A 144 4.88 -27.05 -1.62
C ASP A 144 3.74 -28.07 -1.35
N THR A 145 3.43 -28.33 -0.08
CA THR A 145 2.39 -29.30 0.32
C THR A 145 1.07 -28.62 0.68
N PHE A 146 1.08 -27.30 0.86
CA PHE A 146 -0.06 -26.55 1.34
C PHE A 146 -1.11 -26.35 0.24
N ARG A 147 -2.30 -26.90 0.48
CA ARG A 147 -3.46 -26.80 -0.43
C ARG A 147 -4.60 -26.04 0.24
N ILE A 148 -5.09 -25.01 -0.42
CA ILE A 148 -6.24 -24.21 0.01
C ILE A 148 -7.51 -24.74 -0.66
N PRO A 149 -8.52 -25.21 0.09
CA PRO A 149 -9.81 -25.56 -0.50
C PRO A 149 -10.49 -24.31 -1.04
N VAL A 150 -11.06 -24.41 -2.25
CA VAL A 150 -11.85 -23.32 -2.85
C VAL A 150 -13.23 -23.28 -2.18
N LYS A 151 -13.95 -24.40 -2.11
CA LYS A 151 -15.26 -24.49 -1.45
C LYS A 151 -15.26 -24.00 -0.01
N ASP A 152 -16.36 -23.31 0.33
CA ASP A 152 -16.65 -22.78 1.67
C ASP A 152 -15.52 -21.93 2.29
N SER A 153 -14.75 -21.23 1.45
CA SER A 153 -13.67 -20.36 1.88
C SER A 153 -13.81 -18.93 1.34
N LEU A 154 -13.22 -17.96 2.05
CA LEU A 154 -13.19 -16.57 1.59
C LEU A 154 -12.34 -16.40 0.32
N VAL A 155 -11.35 -17.27 0.13
CA VAL A 155 -10.56 -17.37 -1.10
C VAL A 155 -11.43 -17.84 -2.27
N GLY A 156 -12.22 -18.90 -2.06
CA GLY A 156 -13.15 -19.39 -3.09
C GLY A 156 -14.20 -18.35 -3.45
N LYS A 157 -14.72 -17.61 -2.47
CA LYS A 157 -15.62 -16.48 -2.77
C LYS A 157 -14.98 -15.46 -3.71
N ALA A 158 -13.69 -15.14 -3.54
CA ALA A 158 -12.99 -14.20 -4.42
C ALA A 158 -12.85 -14.76 -5.84
N ILE A 159 -12.57 -16.05 -5.96
CA ILE A 159 -12.48 -16.78 -7.24
C ILE A 159 -13.84 -16.84 -7.94
N ASP A 160 -14.87 -17.34 -7.25
CA ASP A 160 -16.22 -17.56 -7.79
C ASP A 160 -16.88 -16.26 -8.25
N THR A 161 -16.66 -15.18 -7.49
CA THR A 161 -17.23 -13.86 -7.82
C THR A 161 -16.38 -13.06 -8.79
N ALA A 162 -15.16 -13.52 -9.08
CA ALA A 162 -14.14 -12.78 -9.83
C ALA A 162 -13.94 -11.35 -9.30
N ARG A 163 -14.07 -11.17 -7.98
CA ARG A 163 -13.97 -9.87 -7.30
C ARG A 163 -13.13 -9.96 -6.02
N PRO A 164 -12.43 -8.87 -5.65
CA PRO A 164 -11.74 -8.81 -4.37
C PRO A 164 -12.67 -9.06 -3.19
N VAL A 165 -12.15 -9.77 -2.18
CA VAL A 165 -12.81 -9.98 -0.89
C VAL A 165 -11.95 -9.36 0.19
N ARG A 166 -12.38 -8.20 0.68
CA ARG A 166 -11.80 -7.53 1.84
C ARG A 166 -12.64 -7.80 3.09
N ARG A 167 -12.00 -8.23 4.17
CA ARG A 167 -12.68 -8.51 5.45
C ARG A 167 -11.82 -8.05 6.62
N THR A 168 -12.50 -7.50 7.62
CA THR A 168 -11.96 -7.23 8.96
C THR A 168 -12.79 -8.00 9.97
N ARG A 169 -12.12 -8.58 10.97
CA ARG A 169 -12.72 -9.24 12.12
C ARG A 169 -13.66 -8.30 12.86
N THR A 170 -14.87 -8.76 13.14
CA THR A 170 -15.85 -8.04 13.96
C THR A 170 -15.56 -8.21 15.45
N ALA A 171 -16.10 -7.32 16.30
CA ALA A 171 -15.92 -7.40 17.75
C ALA A 171 -16.44 -8.70 18.40
N ARG A 172 -17.33 -9.43 17.71
CA ARG A 172 -17.88 -10.72 18.17
C ARG A 172 -17.04 -11.93 17.72
N GLU A 173 -16.11 -11.74 16.79
CA GLU A 173 -15.27 -12.81 16.26
C GLU A 173 -13.93 -12.85 17.01
N GLN A 174 -13.50 -14.04 17.41
CA GLN A 174 -12.16 -14.23 17.98
C GLN A 174 -11.06 -13.98 16.93
N GLY A 175 -11.35 -14.26 15.65
CA GLY A 175 -10.50 -14.05 14.49
C GLY A 175 -11.19 -14.53 13.22
N LEU A 176 -10.75 -14.06 12.05
CA LEU A 176 -11.14 -14.65 10.77
C LEU A 176 -10.34 -15.94 10.58
N LYS A 177 -11.02 -17.09 10.55
CA LYS A 177 -10.38 -18.36 10.23
C LYS A 177 -10.02 -18.35 8.75
N VAL A 178 -8.73 -18.27 8.45
CA VAL A 178 -8.24 -18.42 7.08
C VAL A 178 -7.92 -19.88 6.79
N SER A 179 -7.95 -20.25 5.51
CA SER A 179 -7.71 -21.63 5.08
C SER A 179 -6.34 -22.18 5.48
N THR A 180 -5.39 -21.31 5.87
CA THR A 180 -4.09 -21.64 6.47
C THR A 180 -4.14 -22.13 7.92
N GLY A 181 -5.33 -22.14 8.54
CA GLY A 181 -5.52 -22.62 9.92
C GLY A 181 -5.23 -21.56 10.98
N PHE A 182 -4.78 -20.36 10.58
CA PHE A 182 -4.54 -19.24 11.48
C PHE A 182 -5.76 -18.33 11.63
N LEU A 183 -5.78 -17.57 12.72
CA LEU A 183 -6.77 -16.53 12.99
C LEU A 183 -6.15 -15.18 12.65
N VAL A 184 -6.71 -14.50 11.65
CA VAL A 184 -6.26 -13.16 11.24
C VAL A 184 -7.28 -12.09 11.65
N ARG A 185 -6.80 -10.85 11.81
CA ARG A 185 -7.60 -9.68 12.18
C ARG A 185 -8.21 -9.01 10.96
N SER A 186 -7.48 -8.94 9.86
CA SER A 186 -7.98 -8.42 8.59
C SER A 186 -7.28 -9.12 7.43
N LEU A 187 -7.94 -9.14 6.27
CA LEU A 187 -7.44 -9.77 5.05
C LEU A 187 -7.98 -9.09 3.79
N ILE A 188 -7.23 -9.22 2.70
CA ILE A 188 -7.72 -9.04 1.33
C ILE A 188 -7.33 -10.28 0.53
N HIS A 189 -8.30 -10.83 -0.20
CA HIS A 189 -8.09 -11.80 -1.27
C HIS A 189 -8.44 -11.14 -2.61
N VAL A 190 -7.50 -11.06 -3.53
CA VAL A 190 -7.69 -10.55 -4.89
C VAL A 190 -7.54 -11.70 -5.87
N PRO A 191 -8.56 -12.00 -6.70
CA PRO A 191 -8.43 -13.05 -7.71
C PRO A 191 -7.44 -12.62 -8.81
N ILE A 192 -6.62 -13.57 -9.26
CA ILE A 192 -5.73 -13.39 -10.41
C ILE A 192 -6.53 -13.83 -11.63
N ILE A 193 -6.94 -12.89 -12.48
CA ILE A 193 -7.87 -13.16 -13.59
C ILE A 193 -7.17 -12.93 -14.92
N TYR A 194 -7.30 -13.90 -15.83
CA TYR A 194 -6.87 -13.76 -17.21
C TYR A 194 -8.01 -14.17 -18.15
N GLN A 195 -8.41 -13.26 -19.06
CA GLN A 195 -9.50 -13.49 -20.03
C GLN A 195 -10.79 -14.07 -19.42
N GLY A 196 -11.17 -13.60 -18.22
CA GLY A 196 -12.38 -14.05 -17.52
C GLY A 196 -12.24 -15.36 -16.73
N ARG A 197 -11.06 -15.99 -16.75
CA ARG A 197 -10.75 -17.18 -15.94
C ARG A 197 -9.89 -16.80 -14.74
N ALA A 198 -10.27 -17.27 -13.55
CA ALA A 198 -9.43 -17.15 -12.35
C ALA A 198 -8.28 -18.17 -12.42
N LEU A 199 -7.05 -17.68 -12.46
CA LEU A 199 -5.81 -18.48 -12.43
C LEU A 199 -5.36 -18.77 -11.00
N GLY A 200 -5.83 -18.00 -10.03
CA GLY A 200 -5.40 -18.09 -8.64
C GLY A 200 -5.87 -16.89 -7.80
N VAL A 201 -5.20 -16.67 -6.69
CA VAL A 201 -5.46 -15.57 -5.76
C VAL A 201 -4.16 -14.97 -5.24
N LEU A 202 -4.11 -13.65 -5.16
CA LEU A 202 -3.12 -12.88 -4.37
C LEU A 202 -3.78 -12.48 -3.06
N SER A 203 -3.12 -12.76 -1.94
CA SER A 203 -3.68 -12.54 -0.61
C SER A 203 -2.70 -11.84 0.30
N VAL A 204 -3.21 -10.92 1.12
CA VAL A 204 -2.48 -10.34 2.26
C VAL A 204 -3.34 -10.40 3.51
N ASN A 205 -2.71 -10.50 4.67
CA ASN A 205 -3.41 -10.55 5.94
C ASN A 205 -2.59 -9.95 7.09
N ASN A 206 -3.31 -9.53 8.13
CA ASN A 206 -2.76 -9.00 9.37
C ASN A 206 -3.18 -9.89 10.54
N HIS A 207 -2.22 -10.37 11.31
CA HIS A 207 -2.45 -11.13 12.53
C HIS A 207 -1.98 -10.38 13.79
N ILE A 208 -0.93 -9.54 13.66
CA ILE A 208 -0.44 -8.62 14.70
C ILE A 208 -1.01 -7.22 14.46
N GLN A 209 -0.92 -6.71 13.23
CA GLN A 209 -1.32 -5.34 12.91
C GLN A 209 -2.82 -5.11 13.17
N THR A 210 -3.16 -3.91 13.64
CA THR A 210 -4.53 -3.52 13.98
C THR A 210 -5.20 -2.66 12.91
N HIS A 211 -4.43 -2.20 11.91
CA HIS A 211 -5.00 -1.38 10.85
C HIS A 211 -5.90 -2.22 9.94
N ASN A 212 -6.92 -1.56 9.40
CA ASN A 212 -7.81 -2.14 8.42
C ASN A 212 -7.31 -1.81 7.02
N PHE A 213 -7.43 -2.78 6.12
CA PHE A 213 -7.17 -2.52 4.73
C PHE A 213 -8.23 -1.59 4.14
N THR A 214 -7.79 -0.76 3.20
CA THR A 214 -8.55 0.31 2.55
C THR A 214 -8.87 -0.05 1.10
N GLU A 215 -9.63 0.81 0.41
CA GLU A 215 -9.90 0.64 -1.04
C GLU A 215 -8.64 0.84 -1.87
N LYS A 216 -7.72 1.66 -1.36
CA LYS A 216 -6.42 1.87 -1.98
C LYS A 216 -5.58 0.59 -1.95
N ASP A 217 -5.53 -0.10 -0.81
CA ASP A 217 -4.82 -1.36 -0.68
C ASP A 217 -5.36 -2.42 -1.65
N GLU A 218 -6.69 -2.48 -1.79
CA GLU A 218 -7.36 -3.36 -2.75
C GLU A 218 -7.01 -3.02 -4.21
N ALA A 219 -6.99 -1.74 -4.58
CA ALA A 219 -6.62 -1.30 -5.92
C ALA A 219 -5.15 -1.61 -6.26
N VAL A 220 -4.24 -1.45 -5.29
CA VAL A 220 -2.83 -1.82 -5.43
C VAL A 220 -2.69 -3.32 -5.68
N LEU A 221 -3.33 -4.15 -4.84
CA LEU A 221 -3.28 -5.61 -4.99
C LEU A 221 -3.94 -6.09 -6.28
N THR A 222 -5.00 -5.42 -6.74
CA THR A 222 -5.63 -5.70 -8.04
C THR A 222 -4.64 -5.49 -9.19
N SER A 223 -3.92 -4.36 -9.19
CA SER A 223 -2.91 -4.08 -10.21
C SER A 223 -1.75 -5.09 -10.19
N LEU A 224 -1.36 -5.55 -8.99
CA LEU A 224 -0.35 -6.58 -8.82
C LEU A 224 -0.84 -7.97 -9.29
N ALA A 225 -2.11 -8.29 -9.06
CA ALA A 225 -2.74 -9.51 -9.54
C ALA A 225 -2.82 -9.53 -11.08
N ASP A 226 -3.05 -8.39 -11.73
CA ASP A 226 -3.04 -8.28 -13.19
C ASP A 226 -1.65 -8.62 -13.77
N TYR A 227 -0.57 -8.16 -13.13
CA TYR A 227 0.78 -8.57 -13.53
C TYR A 227 1.06 -10.05 -13.29
N ALA A 228 0.56 -10.61 -12.18
CA ALA A 228 0.69 -12.04 -11.93
C ALA A 228 -0.02 -12.84 -13.03
N ALA A 229 -1.22 -12.41 -13.46
CA ALA A 229 -1.96 -13.06 -14.53
C ALA A 229 -1.17 -13.10 -15.84
N ILE A 230 -0.55 -11.97 -16.22
CA ILE A 230 0.30 -11.89 -17.42
C ILE A 230 1.52 -12.80 -17.30
N ALA A 231 2.20 -12.80 -16.14
CA ALA A 231 3.39 -13.61 -15.92
C ALA A 231 3.08 -15.12 -16.00
N ILE A 232 1.97 -15.55 -15.38
CA ILE A 232 1.52 -16.95 -15.40
C ILE A 232 1.22 -17.37 -16.83
N GLU A 233 0.51 -16.55 -17.59
CA GLU A 233 0.16 -16.90 -18.97
C GLU A 233 1.38 -16.96 -19.89
N ASN A 234 2.33 -16.03 -19.72
CA ASN A 234 3.58 -16.05 -20.47
C ASN A 234 4.40 -17.32 -20.17
N ALA A 235 4.47 -17.74 -18.91
CA ALA A 235 5.16 -18.95 -18.51
C ALA A 235 4.49 -20.21 -19.09
N ASN A 236 3.16 -20.31 -18.99
CA ASN A 236 2.39 -21.42 -19.58
C ASN A 236 2.59 -21.51 -21.09
N SER A 237 2.54 -20.37 -21.80
CA SER A 237 2.75 -20.31 -23.25
C SER A 237 4.16 -20.75 -23.64
N PHE A 238 5.17 -20.34 -22.86
CA PHE A 238 6.55 -20.74 -23.08
C PHE A 238 6.77 -22.24 -22.86
N GLU A 239 6.22 -22.80 -21.78
CA GLU A 239 6.29 -24.23 -21.49
C GLU A 239 5.65 -25.07 -22.61
N GLN A 240 4.47 -24.66 -23.10
CA GLN A 240 3.80 -25.33 -24.23
C GLN A 240 4.66 -25.31 -25.50
N ALA A 241 5.21 -24.14 -25.86
CA ALA A 241 6.08 -24.02 -27.03
C ALA A 241 7.33 -24.91 -26.90
N GLN A 242 7.91 -24.99 -25.70
CA GLN A 242 9.08 -25.84 -25.44
C GLN A 242 8.75 -27.33 -25.53
N GLN A 243 7.57 -27.74 -25.05
CA GLN A 243 7.07 -29.11 -25.18
C GLN A 243 6.88 -29.50 -26.64
N GLU A 244 6.23 -28.65 -27.46
CA GLU A 244 6.06 -28.90 -28.89
C GLU A 244 7.40 -29.02 -29.63
N ILE A 245 8.37 -28.16 -29.31
CA ILE A 245 9.72 -28.23 -29.90
C ILE A 245 10.39 -29.56 -29.53
N ASN A 246 10.28 -29.98 -28.26
CA ASN A 246 10.88 -31.23 -27.79
C ASN A 246 10.20 -32.46 -28.41
N GLU A 247 8.89 -32.42 -28.60
CA GLU A 247 8.13 -33.49 -29.27
C GLU A 247 8.51 -33.59 -30.75
N ARG A 248 8.58 -32.47 -31.47
CA ARG A 248 9.05 -32.45 -32.87
C ARG A 248 10.48 -32.98 -33.01
N LYS A 249 11.38 -32.64 -32.08
CA LYS A 249 12.75 -33.18 -32.04
C LYS A 249 12.78 -34.68 -31.79
N ARG A 250 11.86 -35.21 -30.99
CA ARG A 250 11.72 -36.67 -30.77
C ARG A 250 11.18 -37.39 -31.99
N ILE A 251 10.26 -36.79 -32.74
CA ILE A 251 9.68 -37.38 -33.95
C ILE A 251 10.68 -37.35 -35.13
N ALA A 252 11.58 -36.36 -35.14
CA ALA A 252 12.59 -36.20 -36.19
C ALA A 252 13.91 -36.97 -35.94
N ALA A 253 14.04 -37.66 -34.80
CA ALA A 253 15.20 -38.47 -34.42
C ALA A 253 14.90 -39.96 -34.56
#